data_AF-A0A4D6YC70-F1
#
_entry.id   AF-A0A4D6YC70-F1
#
_cell.length_a   1.000
_cell.length_b   1.000
_cell.length_c   1.000
_cell.angle_alpha   90.00
_cell.angle_beta   90.00
_cell.angle_gamma   90.00
#
_symmetry.space_group_name_H-M   'P 1'
#
loop_
_entity.id
_entity.type
_entity.pdbx_description
1 polymer ?
#
loop_
_entity_poly.entity_id
_entity_poly.type
_entity_poly.pdbx_seq_one_letter_code
_entity_poly.pdbx_strand_id
1 'polypeptide(L)'
;MPYTIDTLKELRKNIGYKRPLGFIIGLDNLVTLNQWHKWKELLIYCHLIVLPRTLHKKHIKNNILKAWVKNKTTRNYLLLHSNSNGYIFFSNTPYVNISSTKIRLLLKNNFSCPNLLPISVIHYIKKYNLYI
;
A
#
# COMPACT_ATOMS: atom_id res chain seq x y z
N MET A 1 4.89 -13.28 14.16
CA MET A 1 4.86 -12.79 12.76
C MET A 1 5.55 -11.44 12.74
N PRO A 2 6.43 -11.16 11.74
CA PRO A 2 7.12 -9.88 11.65
C PRO A 2 6.12 -8.74 11.38
N TYR A 3 6.32 -7.60 12.02
CA TYR A 3 5.57 -6.39 11.68
C TYR A 3 6.17 -5.74 10.42
N THR A 4 5.40 -4.90 9.72
CA THR A 4 5.89 -4.20 8.51
C THR A 4 7.21 -3.45 8.76
N ILE A 5 7.38 -2.88 9.95
CA ILE A 5 8.61 -2.18 10.33
C ILE A 5 9.84 -3.10 10.34
N ASP A 6 9.68 -4.37 10.72
CA ASP A 6 10.78 -5.34 10.78
C ASP A 6 11.23 -5.71 9.37
N THR A 7 10.28 -5.94 8.47
CA THR A 7 10.55 -6.17 7.04
C THR A 7 11.24 -4.95 6.40
N LEU A 8 10.80 -3.73 6.70
CA LEU A 8 11.45 -2.52 6.17
C LEU A 8 12.88 -2.35 6.70
N LYS A 9 13.14 -2.68 7.97
CA LYS A 9 14.48 -2.68 8.57
C LYS A 9 15.40 -3.67 7.85
N GLU A 10 14.92 -4.88 7.60
CA GLU A 10 15.68 -5.91 6.90
C GLU A 10 15.96 -5.53 5.44
N LEU A 11 14.93 -5.11 4.71
CA LEU A 11 15.09 -4.63 3.33
C LEU A 11 16.08 -3.47 3.25
N ARG A 12 15.99 -2.52 4.18
CA ARG A 12 16.92 -1.38 4.24
C ARG A 12 18.37 -1.83 4.44
N LYS A 13 18.63 -2.82 5.29
CA LYS A 13 19.96 -3.40 5.47
C LYS A 13 20.47 -4.02 4.17
N ASN A 14 19.61 -4.74 3.46
CA ASN A 14 19.97 -5.46 2.24
C ASN A 14 20.21 -4.55 1.03
N ILE A 15 19.37 -3.52 0.84
CA ILE A 15 19.51 -2.59 -0.30
C ILE A 15 20.44 -1.41 0.00
N GLY A 16 20.82 -1.19 1.25
CA GLY A 16 21.67 -0.10 1.69
C GLY A 16 20.93 1.21 2.02
N TYR A 17 21.57 2.06 2.83
CA TYR A 17 20.96 3.25 3.42
C TYR A 17 20.89 4.48 2.50
N LYS A 18 21.63 4.46 1.39
CA LYS A 18 21.68 5.56 0.41
C LYS A 18 20.63 5.44 -0.71
N ARG A 19 20.13 4.23 -0.99
CA ARG A 19 19.18 4.00 -2.08
C ARG A 19 17.78 4.46 -1.69
N PRO A 20 17.02 5.17 -2.52
CA PRO A 20 15.61 5.42 -2.25
C PRO A 20 14.78 4.15 -2.12
N LEU A 21 13.89 4.10 -1.14
CA LEU A 21 12.93 2.99 -0.97
C LEU A 21 11.52 3.57 -0.86
N GLY A 22 10.65 3.18 -1.79
CA GLY A 22 9.22 3.49 -1.71
C GLY A 22 8.42 2.30 -1.19
N PHE A 23 7.67 2.48 -0.11
CA PHE A 23 6.68 1.52 0.34
C PHE A 23 5.28 1.96 -0.09
N ILE A 24 4.65 1.15 -0.95
CA ILE A 24 3.37 1.49 -1.57
C ILE A 24 2.23 0.96 -0.70
N ILE A 25 1.28 1.83 -0.34
CA ILE A 25 0.06 1.47 0.38
C ILE A 25 -1.17 2.12 -0.25
N GLY A 26 -2.35 1.54 -0.03
CA GLY A 26 -3.61 2.22 -0.35
C GLY A 26 -3.99 3.28 0.70
N LEU A 27 -4.79 4.26 0.29
CA LEU A 27 -5.37 5.27 1.18
C LEU A 27 -6.08 4.67 2.40
N ASP A 28 -6.69 3.50 2.25
CA ASP A 28 -7.37 2.76 3.32
C ASP A 28 -6.42 2.38 4.45
N ASN A 29 -5.19 2.00 4.12
CA ASN A 29 -4.16 1.70 5.12
C ASN A 29 -3.60 2.98 5.74
N LEU A 30 -3.52 4.07 4.98
CA LEU A 30 -3.04 5.34 5.51
C LEU A 30 -3.94 5.86 6.63
N VAL A 31 -5.27 5.82 6.45
CA VAL A 31 -6.21 6.40 7.43
C VAL A 31 -6.23 5.67 8.78
N THR A 32 -5.75 4.42 8.82
CA THR A 32 -5.59 3.62 10.04
C THR A 32 -4.12 3.35 10.39
N LEU A 33 -3.17 4.06 9.76
CA LEU A 33 -1.73 3.78 9.91
C LEU A 33 -1.26 3.90 11.36
N ASN A 34 -1.91 4.75 12.17
CA ASN A 34 -1.59 4.92 13.59
C ASN A 34 -1.82 3.67 14.44
N GLN A 35 -2.52 2.66 13.91
CA GLN A 35 -2.74 1.36 14.55
C GLN A 35 -1.59 0.37 14.27
N TRP A 36 -0.69 0.69 13.33
CA TRP A 36 0.42 -0.19 13.01
C TRP A 36 1.53 -0.09 14.07
N HIS A 37 2.20 -1.22 14.30
CA HIS A 37 3.33 -1.27 15.23
C HIS A 37 4.44 -0.30 14.77
N LYS A 38 4.84 0.62 15.66
CA LYS A 38 5.89 1.63 15.42
C LYS A 38 5.70 2.43 14.12
N TRP A 39 4.45 2.77 13.78
CA TRP A 39 4.11 3.42 12.51
C TRP A 39 4.90 4.72 12.20
N LYS A 40 5.29 5.49 13.22
CA LYS A 40 6.10 6.71 13.02
C LYS A 40 7.51 6.40 12.51
N GLU A 41 8.07 5.23 12.87
CA GLU A 41 9.41 4.80 12.45
C GLU A 41 9.45 4.38 10.98
N LEU A 42 8.32 4.09 10.34
CA LEU A 42 8.28 3.61 8.95
C LEU A 42 9.06 4.56 8.00
N LEU A 43 8.90 5.87 8.20
CA LEU A 43 9.56 6.88 7.38
C LEU A 43 11.07 7.00 7.60
N ILE A 44 11.62 6.39 8.66
CA ILE A 44 13.09 6.28 8.83
C ILE A 44 13.66 5.29 7.81
N TYR A 45 12.85 4.32 7.36
CA TYR A 45 13.30 3.24 6.50
C TYR A 45 12.81 3.37 5.07
N CYS A 46 11.77 4.15 4.78
CA CYS A 46 11.26 4.33 3.42
C CYS A 46 10.55 5.70 3.21
N HIS A 47 10.22 6.00 1.97
CA HIS A 47 9.11 6.87 1.62
C HIS A 47 7.81 6.07 1.67
N LEU A 48 6.69 6.73 1.94
CA LEU A 48 5.36 6.14 1.85
C LEU A 48 4.65 6.67 0.60
N ILE A 49 4.35 5.79 -0.34
CA ILE A 49 3.64 6.13 -1.57
C ILE A 49 2.19 5.69 -1.42
N VAL A 50 1.28 6.64 -1.38
CA VAL A 50 -0.13 6.41 -1.09
C VAL A 50 -0.92 6.41 -2.38
N LEU A 51 -1.53 5.27 -2.71
CA LEU A 51 -2.40 5.12 -3.85
C LEU A 51 -3.84 5.52 -3.49
N PRO A 52 -4.52 6.30 -4.36
CA PRO A 52 -5.91 6.62 -4.17
C PRO A 52 -6.77 5.35 -4.40
N ARG A 53 -7.86 5.21 -3.63
CA ARG A 53 -8.71 4.01 -3.67
C ARG A 53 -10.13 4.29 -4.15
N THR A 54 -10.67 5.47 -3.85
CA THR A 54 -12.04 5.85 -4.17
C THR A 54 -12.08 7.31 -4.61
N LEU A 55 -13.06 7.66 -5.46
CA LEU A 55 -13.38 9.05 -5.79
C LEU A 55 -13.76 9.85 -4.53
N HIS A 56 -14.32 9.20 -3.51
CA HIS A 56 -14.63 9.81 -2.22
C HIS A 56 -13.37 10.00 -1.38
N LYS A 57 -13.24 11.17 -0.76
CA LYS A 57 -12.16 11.47 0.17
C LYS A 57 -12.33 10.67 1.45
N LYS A 58 -11.40 9.77 1.74
CA LYS A 58 -11.27 9.21 3.10
C LYS A 58 -10.50 10.19 3.98
N HIS A 59 -11.02 10.41 5.18
CA HIS A 59 -10.47 11.37 6.12
C HIS A 59 -9.71 10.67 7.25
N ILE A 60 -8.51 11.17 7.55
CA ILE A 60 -7.75 10.77 8.73
C ILE A 60 -8.43 11.39 9.96
N LYS A 61 -9.05 10.55 10.79
CA LYS A 61 -9.74 10.98 12.02
C LYS A 61 -8.78 11.28 13.17
N ASN A 62 -7.67 10.56 13.27
CA ASN A 62 -6.69 10.74 14.33
C ASN A 62 -5.85 12.02 14.08
N ASN A 63 -5.89 12.98 15.02
CA ASN A 63 -5.22 14.27 14.88
C ASN A 63 -3.69 14.16 14.82
N ILE A 64 -3.08 13.24 15.58
CA ILE A 64 -1.64 13.02 15.59
C ILE A 64 -1.18 12.50 14.23
N LEU A 65 -1.90 11.52 13.68
CA LEU A 65 -1.63 10.98 12.35
C LEU A 65 -1.84 12.05 11.28
N LYS A 66 -2.93 12.84 11.37
CA LYS A 66 -3.23 13.91 10.41
C LYS A 66 -2.11 14.96 10.38
N ALA A 67 -1.62 15.38 11.55
CA ALA A 67 -0.52 16.33 11.66
C ALA A 67 0.80 15.73 11.13
N TRP A 68 1.10 14.48 11.47
CA TRP A 68 2.28 13.78 10.97
C TRP A 68 2.26 13.63 9.45
N VAL A 69 1.12 13.22 8.87
CA VAL A 69 0.96 13.11 7.42
C VAL A 69 1.15 14.48 6.77
N LYS A 70 0.51 15.53 7.29
CA LYS A 70 0.65 16.89 6.77
C LYS A 70 2.11 17.34 6.75
N ASN A 71 2.87 17.11 7.83
CA ASN A 71 4.27 17.51 7.96
C ASN A 71 5.18 16.74 6.98
N LYS A 72 4.95 15.44 6.81
CA LYS A 72 5.82 14.58 6.00
C LYS A 72 5.42 14.50 4.52
N THR A 73 4.29 15.08 4.13
CA THR A 73 3.82 15.03 2.75
C THR A 73 4.64 15.96 1.85
N THR A 74 5.04 15.46 0.68
CA THR A 74 5.60 16.25 -0.41
C THR A 74 4.78 16.09 -1.68
N ARG A 75 4.76 17.13 -2.51
CA ARG A 75 4.22 17.10 -3.88
C ARG A 75 5.31 16.96 -4.94
N ASN A 76 6.58 17.15 -4.56
CA ASN A 76 7.71 17.03 -5.47
C ASN A 76 8.22 15.58 -5.46
N TYR A 77 7.92 14.84 -6.53
CA TYR A 77 8.35 13.45 -6.65
C TYR A 77 9.87 13.30 -6.78
N LEU A 78 10.59 14.32 -7.25
CA LEU A 78 12.06 14.30 -7.35
C LEU A 78 12.71 14.08 -5.98
N LEU A 79 12.08 14.56 -4.90
CA LEU A 79 12.55 14.34 -3.54
C LEU A 79 12.54 12.85 -3.12
N LEU A 80 11.68 12.03 -3.75
CA LEU A 80 11.66 10.59 -3.54
C LEU A 80 12.83 9.88 -4.22
N HIS A 81 13.49 10.52 -5.17
CA HIS A 81 14.67 9.97 -5.85
C HIS A 81 15.97 10.49 -5.24
N SER A 82 15.97 11.73 -4.72
CA SER A 82 17.18 12.34 -4.15
C SER A 82 17.39 12.04 -2.67
N ASN A 83 16.36 11.61 -1.95
CA ASN A 83 16.44 11.19 -0.55
C ASN A 83 16.20 9.69 -0.45
N SER A 84 16.77 9.03 0.56
CA SER A 84 16.61 7.59 0.69
C SER A 84 15.28 7.18 1.35
N ASN A 85 14.69 8.06 2.16
CA ASN A 85 13.46 7.85 2.94
C ASN A 85 12.86 9.19 3.43
N GLY A 86 11.74 9.15 4.15
CA GLY A 86 11.30 10.28 4.98
C GLY A 86 10.06 11.05 4.50
N TYR A 87 9.57 10.78 3.30
CA TYR A 87 8.45 11.51 2.69
C TYR A 87 7.21 10.65 2.50
N ILE A 88 6.05 11.30 2.52
CA ILE A 88 4.77 10.75 2.07
C ILE A 88 4.42 11.40 0.73
N PHE A 89 4.07 10.59 -0.26
CA PHE A 89 3.66 11.07 -1.57
C PHE A 89 2.31 10.47 -1.95
N PHE A 90 1.37 11.32 -2.32
CA PHE A 90 0.07 10.90 -2.83
C PHE A 90 0.15 10.78 -4.35
N SER A 91 -0.02 9.56 -4.85
CA SER A 91 0.08 9.26 -6.27
C SER A 91 -1.18 9.68 -7.03
N ASN A 92 -1.02 10.06 -8.30
CA ASN A 92 -2.11 10.34 -9.24
C ASN A 92 -2.44 9.12 -10.11
N THR A 93 -2.18 7.90 -9.63
CA THR A 93 -2.49 6.67 -10.37
C THR A 93 -3.99 6.48 -10.58
N PRO A 94 -4.42 5.85 -11.69
CA PRO A 94 -5.82 5.54 -11.96
C PRO A 94 -6.47 4.72 -10.84
N TYR A 95 -7.77 4.91 -10.65
CA TYR A 95 -8.56 4.10 -9.73
C TYR A 95 -8.80 2.70 -10.30
N VAL A 96 -8.42 1.69 -9.54
CA VAL A 96 -8.74 0.30 -9.86
C VAL A 96 -9.80 -0.18 -8.86
N ASN A 97 -11.06 -0.23 -9.31
CA ASN A 97 -12.19 -0.63 -8.47
C ASN A 97 -12.32 -2.16 -8.37
N ILE A 98 -11.27 -2.81 -7.86
CA ILE A 98 -11.17 -4.26 -7.71
C ILE A 98 -10.79 -4.59 -6.26
N SER A 99 -11.40 -5.62 -5.68
CA SER A 99 -11.03 -6.12 -4.35
C SER A 99 -11.04 -7.65 -4.32
N SER A 100 -10.12 -8.24 -3.55
CA SER A 100 -10.05 -9.70 -3.37
C SER A 100 -11.33 -10.27 -2.75
N THR A 101 -12.00 -9.51 -1.87
CA THR A 101 -13.30 -9.94 -1.31
C THR A 101 -14.36 -10.08 -2.39
N LYS A 102 -14.48 -9.09 -3.29
CA LYS A 102 -15.42 -9.16 -4.43
C LYS A 102 -15.08 -10.34 -5.35
N ILE A 103 -13.80 -10.54 -5.67
CA ILE A 103 -13.35 -11.65 -6.51
C ILE A 103 -13.71 -13.00 -5.89
N ARG A 104 -13.40 -13.22 -4.61
CA ARG A 104 -13.75 -14.48 -3.93
C ARG A 104 -15.25 -14.73 -3.87
N LEU A 105 -16.06 -13.69 -3.67
CA LEU A 105 -17.53 -13.80 -3.71
C LEU A 105 -18.04 -14.19 -5.10
N LEU A 106 -17.48 -13.62 -6.17
CA LEU A 106 -17.84 -13.98 -7.54
C LEU A 106 -17.47 -15.44 -7.83
N LEU A 107 -16.26 -15.85 -7.47
CA LEU A 107 -15.77 -17.23 -7.66
C LEU A 107 -16.65 -18.25 -6.92
N LYS A 108 -16.99 -17.99 -5.65
CA LYS A 108 -17.85 -18.86 -4.84
C LYS A 108 -19.26 -19.03 -5.44
N ASN A 109 -19.75 -18.03 -6.15
CA ASN A 109 -21.06 -18.07 -6.81
C ASN A 109 -20.96 -18.52 -8.29
N ASN A 110 -19.85 -19.13 -8.70
CA ASN A 110 -19.59 -19.58 -10.07
C ASN A 110 -19.68 -18.47 -11.14
N PHE A 111 -19.50 -17.20 -10.76
CA PHE A 111 -19.44 -16.09 -11.72
C PHE A 111 -18.04 -15.97 -12.34
N SER A 112 -18.02 -15.73 -13.65
CA SER A 112 -16.78 -15.47 -14.39
C SER A 112 -16.16 -14.14 -13.95
N CYS A 113 -14.83 -14.12 -13.76
CA CYS A 113 -14.05 -12.93 -13.43
C CYS A 113 -12.99 -12.59 -14.50
N PRO A 114 -13.30 -12.65 -15.82
CA PRO A 114 -12.33 -12.32 -16.84
C PRO A 114 -12.03 -10.83 -16.72
N ASN A 115 -10.77 -10.45 -16.93
CA ASN A 115 -10.26 -9.06 -16.83
C ASN A 115 -10.12 -8.51 -15.40
N LEU A 116 -10.48 -9.25 -14.35
CA LEU A 116 -10.18 -8.85 -12.95
C LEU A 116 -8.87 -9.45 -12.42
N LEU A 117 -8.38 -10.50 -13.08
CA LEU A 117 -7.19 -11.23 -12.72
C LEU A 117 -6.40 -11.61 -13.98
N PRO A 118 -5.07 -11.73 -13.89
CA PRO A 118 -4.28 -12.37 -14.93
C PRO A 118 -4.78 -13.81 -15.20
N ILE A 119 -4.76 -14.22 -16.47
CA ILE A 119 -5.23 -15.54 -16.92
C ILE A 119 -4.54 -16.68 -16.16
N SER A 120 -3.22 -16.56 -15.93
CA SER A 120 -2.44 -17.54 -15.16
C SER A 120 -2.95 -17.74 -13.74
N VAL A 121 -3.42 -16.67 -13.08
CA VAL A 121 -4.00 -16.74 -11.73
C VAL A 121 -5.36 -17.43 -11.75
N ILE A 122 -6.18 -17.16 -12.78
CA ILE A 122 -7.48 -17.84 -12.96
C ILE A 122 -7.28 -19.35 -13.14
N HIS A 123 -6.31 -19.74 -13.98
CA HIS A 123 -5.97 -21.16 -14.16
C HIS A 123 -5.50 -21.82 -12.87
N TYR A 124 -4.68 -21.13 -12.08
CA TYR A 124 -4.22 -21.62 -10.78
C TYR A 124 -5.38 -21.84 -9.80
N ILE A 125 -6.30 -20.87 -9.68
CA ILE A 125 -7.48 -20.96 -8.82
C ILE A 125 -8.34 -22.18 -9.18
N LYS A 126 -8.60 -22.39 -10.49
CA LYS A 126 -9.37 -23.54 -10.99
C LYS A 126 -8.65 -24.86 -10.75
N LYS A 127 -7.33 -24.92 -10.99
CA LYS A 127 -6.53 -26.14 -10.81
C LYS A 127 -6.56 -26.65 -9.37
N TYR A 128 -6.57 -25.75 -8.38
CA TYR A 128 -6.49 -26.10 -6.97
C TYR A 128 -7.79 -25.86 -6.18
N ASN A 129 -8.92 -25.63 -6.87
CA ASN A 129 -10.23 -25.38 -6.27
C ASN A 129 -10.23 -24.33 -5.15
N LEU A 130 -9.52 -23.22 -5.35
CA LEU A 130 -9.43 -22.17 -4.34
C LEU A 130 -10.68 -21.28 -4.38
N TYR A 131 -11.29 -21.04 -3.22
CA TYR A 131 -12.44 -20.13 -3.07
C TYR A 131 -13.71 -20.53 -3.84
N ILE A 132 -13.80 -21.80 -4.27
CA ILE A 132 -14.97 -22.42 -4.89
C ILE A 132 -15.81 -23.05 -3.78
#